data_AF-F4MN81-F1
#
_entry.id   AF-F4MN81-F1
#
_cell.length_a   1.000
_cell.length_b   1.000
_cell.length_c   1.000
_cell.angle_alpha   90.00
_cell.angle_beta   90.00
_cell.angle_gamma   90.00
#
_symmetry.space_group_name_H-M   'P 1'
#
loop_
_entity.id
_entity.type
_entity.pdbx_description
1 polymer ?
#
loop_
_entity_poly.entity_id
_entity_poly.type
_entity_poly.pdbx_seq_one_letter_code
_entity_poly.pdbx_strand_id
1 'polypeptide(L)' 'MDNEDFYITDEGYKCFTEKYHLKRGYCCKSNCKHCPYGYNPNID' A
#
# COMPACT_ATOMS: atom_id res chain seq x y z
N MET A 1 -2.42 11.62 -12.63
CA MET A 1 -2.02 10.90 -11.41
C MET A 1 -2.16 11.89 -10.29
N ASP A 2 -3.13 11.67 -9.42
CA ASP A 2 -3.32 12.51 -8.23
C ASP A 2 -2.14 12.30 -7.28
N ASN A 3 -1.66 13.38 -6.64
CA ASN A 3 -0.49 13.38 -5.76
C ASN A 3 -0.68 12.58 -4.45
N GLU A 4 -1.72 11.73 -4.37
CA GLU A 4 -2.15 11.03 -3.16
C GLU A 4 -1.87 9.52 -3.18
N ASP A 5 -1.25 9.00 -4.24
CA ASP A 5 -1.00 7.56 -4.39
C ASP A 5 0.19 7.05 -3.55
N PHE A 6 1.11 7.94 -3.20
CA PHE A 6 2.25 7.63 -2.34
C PHE A 6 2.77 8.87 -1.64
N TYR A 7 3.50 8.66 -0.55
CA TYR A 7 4.29 9.69 0.11
C TYR A 7 5.73 9.21 0.27
N ILE A 8 6.65 10.16 0.46
CA ILE A 8 8.05 9.86 0.77
C ILE A 8 8.23 9.96 2.27
N THR A 9 8.80 8.92 2.89
CA THR A 9 9.16 8.96 4.32
C THR A 9 10.38 9.85 4.53
N ASP A 10 10.64 10.26 5.76
CA ASP A 10 11.84 11.03 6.12
C ASP A 10 13.15 10.32 5.71
N GLU A 11 13.12 8.99 5.75
CA GLU A 11 14.21 8.10 5.32
C GLU A 11 14.34 7.98 3.79
N GLY A 12 13.48 8.64 3.01
CA GLY A 12 13.50 8.64 1.54
C GLY A 12 12.77 7.47 0.88
N TYR A 13 12.00 6.67 1.63
CA TYR A 13 11.25 5.55 1.06
C TYR A 13 9.92 5.98 0.47
N LYS A 14 9.56 5.42 -0.69
CA LYS A 14 8.24 5.59 -1.28
C LYS A 14 7.23 4.65 -0.62
N CYS A 15 6.32 5.20 0.18
CA CYS A 15 5.25 4.46 0.81
C CYS A 15 3.93 4.70 0.06
N PHE A 16 3.34 3.63 -0.47
CA PHE A 16 2.06 3.70 -1.17
C PHE A 16 0.89 3.80 -0.20
N THR A 17 -0.12 4.57 -0.56
CA THR A 17 -1.32 4.77 0.26
C THR A 17 -2.38 3.72 -0.04
N GLU A 18 -3.39 3.64 0.83
CA GLU A 18 -4.57 2.79 0.60
C GLU A 18 -5.25 3.09 -0.73
N LYS A 19 -5.37 4.38 -1.11
CA LYS A 19 -5.95 4.81 -2.40
C LYS A 19 -5.24 4.17 -3.59
N TYR A 20 -3.93 4.11 -3.57
CA TYR A 20 -3.16 3.44 -4.62
C TYR A 20 -3.45 1.93 -4.65
N HIS A 21 -3.52 1.29 -3.49
CA HIS A 21 -3.85 -0.13 -3.41
C HIS A 21 -5.28 -0.46 -3.86
N LEU A 22 -6.24 0.44 -3.63
CA LEU A 22 -7.60 0.34 -4.17
C LEU A 22 -7.61 0.50 -5.70
N LYS A 23 -6.91 1.50 -6.24
CA LYS A 23 -6.76 1.70 -7.70
C LYS A 23 -6.09 0.51 -8.40
N ARG A 24 -5.13 -0.14 -7.74
CA ARG A 24 -4.49 -1.37 -8.24
C ARG A 24 -5.48 -2.50 -8.44
N GLY A 25 -6.57 -2.53 -7.66
CA GLY A 25 -7.69 -3.47 -7.83
C GLY A 25 -7.42 -4.90 -7.36
N TYR A 26 -6.26 -5.21 -6.79
CA TYR A 26 -5.98 -6.53 -6.22
C TYR A 26 -4.94 -6.47 -5.08
N CYS A 27 -5.02 -7.45 -4.17
CA CYS A 27 -4.04 -7.64 -3.11
C CYS A 27 -2.76 -8.28 -3.66
N CYS A 28 -1.61 -7.66 -3.41
CA CYS A 28 -0.31 -8.15 -3.85
C CYS A 28 0.39 -9.12 -2.90
N LYS A 29 -0.21 -9.41 -1.74
CA LYS A 29 0.31 -10.32 -0.71
C LYS A 29 1.73 -9.98 -0.21
N SER A 30 2.11 -8.71 -0.28
CA SER A 30 3.44 -8.24 0.16
C SER A 30 3.44 -7.64 1.57
N ASN A 31 2.43 -7.94 2.39
CA ASN A 31 2.28 -7.39 3.75
C ASN A 31 2.41 -5.85 3.82
N CYS A 32 1.73 -5.16 2.91
CA CYS A 32 1.82 -3.70 2.81
C CYS A 32 1.16 -3.03 4.03
N LYS A 33 1.80 -1.96 4.55
CA LYS A 33 1.31 -1.20 5.71
C LYS A 33 -0.11 -0.64 5.53
N HIS A 34 -0.46 -0.21 4.32
CA HIS A 34 -1.75 0.41 3.98
C HIS A 34 -2.62 -0.51 3.13
N CYS A 35 -2.57 -1.83 3.37
CA CYS A 35 -3.31 -2.80 2.59
C CYS A 35 -4.82 -2.72 2.90
N PRO A 36 -5.69 -2.30 1.95
CA PRO A 36 -7.13 -2.24 2.18
C PRO A 36 -7.77 -3.63 2.30
N TYR A 37 -7.05 -4.68 1.89
CA TYR A 37 -7.55 -6.06 1.88
C TYR A 37 -7.20 -6.83 3.16
N GLY A 38 -6.52 -6.22 4.12
CA GLY A 38 -6.23 -6.85 5.42
C GLY A 38 -5.29 -8.06 5.40
N TYR A 39 -4.52 -8.25 4.32
CA TYR A 39 -3.60 -9.39 4.18
C TYR A 39 -2.58 -9.47 5.32
N ASN A 40 -2.51 -10.63 5.98
CA ASN A 40 -1.56 -10.90 7.04
C ASN A 40 -0.79 -12.20 6.74
N PRO A 41 0.54 -12.14 6.51
CA PRO A 41 1.33 -13.31 6.14
C PRO A 41 1.43 -14.39 7.24
N ASN A 42 0.99 -14.10 8.47
CA ASN A 42 0.94 -15.09 9.54
C ASN A 42 -0.40 -15.83 9.60
N ILE A 43 -1.39 -15.41 8.81
CA ILE A 43 -2.75 -15.96 8.79
C ILE A 43 -3.10 -16.50 7.39
N ASP A 44 -2.67 -15.82 6.32
CA ASP A 44 -2.95 -16.11 4.91
C ASP A 44 -1.81 -16.82 4.17
#